data_AF-H6CAS2-F1
#
_entry.id   AF-H6CAS2-F1
#
_cell.length_a   1.000
_cell.length_b   1.000
_cell.length_c   1.000
_cell.angle_alpha   90.00
_cell.angle_beta   90.00
_cell.angle_gamma   90.00
#
_symmetry.space_group_name_H-M   'P 1'
#
loop_
_entity.id
_entity.type
_entity.pdbx_description
1 polymer ?
#
loop_
_entity_poly.entity_id
_entity_poly.type
_entity_poly.pdbx_seq_one_letter_code
_entity_poly.pdbx_strand_id
1 'polypeptide(L)'
;MSATMFRTTAARSLPRSFPSLQAPTPRASLYNHVLKASLRTSAKSVRPSQLLAVTIARPVQKSMVRYESTAGQKAALFDIKKAEEAIRNKTLQPIPELVSSSSSVRAIAGEAQAEEHEQDVDMMAGIRSDFETIKDTFSLRDVPREALYVGLAGVIPYLATSLTTVYLSFDIQYAATHGTGFFLSGQTAEQLLHILEPIQLGYGASIISFLGAIHWGLEWAGFGGYKGYPRYSMGIVATAVAWPTLLLSAEVGLIAQFLAFTFLYYNDARAAARGWAPSWYGTYRFVLTFIVGASIVASLIGRGQIADLVTRPPGPADRMRALRQQQLEELGPEPEASEPEEEDEDEE
;
A
#
# COMPACT_ATOMS: atom_id res chain seq x y z
N MET A 1 111.65 -3.33 9.77
CA MET A 1 112.01 -4.45 10.68
C MET A 1 110.75 -4.68 11.51
N SER A 2 109.98 -5.77 11.36
CA SER A 2 110.32 -7.21 11.41
C SER A 2 110.63 -7.65 12.85
N ALA A 3 109.95 -8.63 13.46
CA ALA A 3 108.72 -9.35 13.07
C ALA A 3 107.85 -9.64 14.35
N THR A 4 107.13 -10.74 14.65
CA THR A 4 107.05 -12.12 14.10
C THR A 4 105.71 -12.81 14.49
N MET A 5 105.13 -13.58 13.55
CA MET A 5 104.28 -14.81 13.66
C MET A 5 103.52 -15.18 14.97
N PHE A 6 102.20 -15.46 14.90
CA PHE A 6 101.52 -16.80 14.91
C PHE A 6 101.77 -17.71 16.14
N ARG A 7 100.84 -18.52 16.69
CA ARG A 7 99.54 -19.13 16.31
C ARG A 7 98.62 -19.15 17.58
N THR A 8 97.34 -19.56 17.64
CA THR A 8 96.73 -20.85 17.21
C THR A 8 95.20 -20.77 16.93
N THR A 9 94.74 -21.85 16.30
CA THR A 9 93.39 -22.26 15.88
C THR A 9 92.22 -22.14 16.87
N ALA A 10 91.06 -21.74 16.34
CA ALA A 10 89.73 -22.27 16.71
C ALA A 10 88.84 -22.34 15.45
N ALA A 11 87.84 -23.22 15.42
CA ALA A 11 87.11 -23.60 14.18
C ALA A 11 85.82 -22.79 13.94
N ARG A 12 85.36 -22.81 12.67
CA ARG A 12 84.10 -22.17 12.22
C ARG A 12 82.85 -22.88 12.76
N SER A 13 81.86 -22.10 13.18
CA SER A 13 80.44 -22.45 13.07
C SER A 13 79.62 -21.19 12.73
N LEU A 14 78.48 -21.37 12.06
CA LEU A 14 77.57 -20.31 11.62
C LEU A 14 76.14 -20.60 12.10
N PRO A 15 75.44 -19.61 12.67
CA PRO A 15 73.99 -19.52 12.60
C PRO A 15 73.56 -18.40 11.62
N ARG A 16 72.44 -18.62 10.91
CA ARG A 16 71.82 -17.61 10.02
C ARG A 16 70.96 -16.61 10.81
N SER A 17 70.72 -15.45 10.21
CA SER A 17 70.01 -14.29 10.77
C SER A 17 68.49 -14.50 10.94
N PHE A 18 67.94 -13.87 11.99
CA PHE A 18 66.50 -13.67 12.18
C PHE A 18 65.96 -12.51 11.31
N PRO A 19 64.67 -12.52 10.89
CA PRO A 19 64.04 -11.41 10.18
C PRO A 19 63.58 -10.29 11.12
N SER A 20 63.49 -9.06 10.60
CA SER A 20 63.09 -7.87 11.34
C SER A 20 61.56 -7.68 11.41
N LEU A 21 61.07 -7.26 12.58
CA LEU A 21 59.73 -6.70 12.76
C LEU A 21 59.77 -5.18 12.57
N GLN A 22 58.77 -4.62 11.89
CA GLN A 22 58.65 -3.19 11.63
C GLN A 22 57.24 -2.72 12.03
N ALA A 23 57.16 -1.69 12.88
CA ALA A 23 55.90 -1.20 13.46
C ALA A 23 55.52 0.19 12.89
N PRO A 24 54.24 0.44 12.57
CA PRO A 24 53.75 1.76 12.15
C PRO A 24 53.37 2.65 13.36
N THR A 25 53.43 3.97 13.16
CA THR A 25 53.17 4.99 14.19
C THR A 25 51.72 5.50 14.19
N PRO A 26 51.19 5.98 15.33
CA PRO A 26 49.83 6.52 15.41
C PRO A 26 49.76 8.04 15.14
N ARG A 27 48.67 8.48 14.50
CA ARG A 27 48.10 9.84 14.62
C ARG A 27 46.58 9.72 14.74
N ALA A 28 45.95 10.65 15.46
CA ALA A 28 44.60 10.49 16.00
C ALA A 28 43.56 11.42 15.35
N SER A 29 42.29 11.01 15.39
CA SER A 29 41.15 11.95 15.44
C SER A 29 39.90 11.29 16.04
N LEU A 30 39.49 11.81 17.20
CA LEU A 30 38.13 12.04 17.71
C LEU A 30 37.03 10.93 17.63
N TYR A 31 36.59 10.54 18.83
CA TYR A 31 35.22 10.23 19.26
C TYR A 31 34.25 9.45 18.34
N ASN A 32 33.86 8.26 18.82
CA ASN A 32 32.43 8.00 19.06
C ASN A 32 32.24 6.96 20.18
N HIS A 33 31.46 7.29 21.22
CA HIS A 33 31.12 6.34 22.29
C HIS A 33 29.85 5.57 21.92
N VAL A 34 29.95 4.26 21.73
CA VAL A 34 28.79 3.37 21.61
C VAL A 34 28.94 2.21 22.60
N LEU A 35 28.02 2.12 23.56
CA LEU A 35 27.99 1.11 24.60
C LEU A 35 27.68 -0.27 24.02
N LYS A 36 28.65 -1.19 24.03
CA LYS A 36 28.44 -2.60 23.68
C LYS A 36 28.04 -3.41 24.91
N ALA A 37 26.74 -3.48 25.17
CA ALA A 37 26.19 -4.34 26.22
C ALA A 37 26.47 -5.83 25.89
N SER A 38 27.14 -6.54 26.80
CA SER A 38 27.48 -7.96 26.63
C SER A 38 26.38 -8.85 27.20
N LEU A 39 25.42 -9.25 26.36
CA LEU A 39 24.40 -10.23 26.73
C LEU A 39 25.01 -11.63 26.85
N ARG A 40 25.37 -12.02 28.08
CA ARG A 40 25.84 -13.38 28.40
C ARG A 40 24.66 -14.36 28.42
N THR A 41 24.31 -14.92 27.27
CA THR A 41 23.43 -16.10 27.22
C THR A 41 24.21 -17.36 27.62
N SER A 42 23.62 -18.19 28.49
CA SER A 42 24.22 -19.43 28.99
C SER A 42 23.60 -20.64 28.30
N ALA A 43 24.22 -21.09 27.22
CA ALA A 43 23.83 -22.30 26.50
C ALA A 43 24.71 -23.49 26.94
N LYS A 44 24.09 -24.57 27.41
CA LYS A 44 24.81 -25.79 27.82
C LYS A 44 25.39 -26.50 26.59
N SER A 45 26.68 -26.82 26.64
CA SER A 45 27.37 -27.54 25.55
C SER A 45 26.91 -29.00 25.49
N VAL A 46 26.15 -29.34 24.45
CA VAL A 46 25.90 -30.73 24.02
C VAL A 46 26.90 -31.04 22.90
N ARG A 47 27.62 -32.16 23.02
CA ARG A 47 28.60 -32.57 21.99
C ARG A 47 27.89 -32.93 20.69
N PRO A 48 28.21 -32.31 19.54
CA PRO A 48 27.83 -32.85 18.24
C PRO A 48 28.63 -34.13 17.95
N SER A 49 27.98 -35.14 17.39
CA SER A 49 28.64 -36.31 16.82
C SER A 49 29.40 -35.93 15.54
N GLN A 50 30.43 -36.71 15.19
CA GLN A 50 31.19 -36.51 13.96
C GLN A 50 30.33 -36.88 12.75
N LEU A 51 29.92 -35.89 11.96
CA LEU A 51 29.35 -36.08 10.63
C LEU A 51 30.38 -35.66 9.57
N LEU A 52 30.50 -36.47 8.52
CA LEU A 52 31.50 -36.31 7.47
C LEU A 52 31.25 -35.02 6.68
N ALA A 53 32.26 -34.14 6.64
CA ALA A 53 32.18 -32.89 5.90
C ALA A 53 32.29 -33.14 4.38
N VAL A 54 31.14 -33.24 3.71
CA VAL A 54 31.08 -33.21 2.24
C VAL A 54 31.57 -31.85 1.76
N THR A 55 32.70 -31.84 1.04
CA THR A 55 33.32 -30.63 0.50
C THR A 55 32.51 -30.09 -0.69
N ILE A 56 31.57 -29.18 -0.41
CA ILE A 56 30.87 -28.43 -1.45
C ILE A 56 31.90 -27.61 -2.24
N ALA A 57 32.24 -28.09 -3.43
CA ALA A 57 33.11 -27.38 -4.36
C ALA A 57 32.44 -26.05 -4.74
N ARG A 58 33.07 -24.93 -4.35
CA ARG A 58 32.56 -23.60 -4.71
C ARG A 58 32.59 -23.46 -6.24
N PRO A 59 31.47 -23.23 -6.92
CA PRO A 59 31.49 -22.93 -8.35
C PRO A 59 32.25 -21.61 -8.53
N VAL A 60 33.36 -21.64 -9.27
CA VAL A 60 34.08 -20.43 -9.66
C VAL A 60 33.11 -19.58 -10.47
N GLN A 61 32.75 -18.41 -9.95
CA GLN A 61 31.93 -17.45 -10.68
C GLN A 61 32.73 -16.92 -11.88
N LYS A 62 32.60 -17.61 -13.02
CA LYS A 62 32.90 -17.03 -14.32
C LYS A 62 32.02 -15.80 -14.45
N SER A 63 32.64 -14.62 -14.43
CA SER A 63 31.94 -13.35 -14.59
C SER A 63 31.15 -13.41 -15.89
N MET A 64 29.82 -13.32 -15.78
CA MET A 64 28.97 -13.17 -16.95
C MET A 64 29.22 -11.78 -17.50
N VAL A 65 30.18 -11.68 -18.42
CA VAL A 65 30.49 -10.46 -19.17
C VAL A 65 29.19 -10.07 -19.86
N ARG A 66 28.53 -9.04 -19.33
CA ARG A 66 27.38 -8.44 -19.98
C ARG A 66 27.89 -7.90 -21.31
N TYR A 67 27.39 -8.48 -22.40
CA TYR A 67 27.53 -7.91 -23.72
C TYR A 67 26.67 -6.63 -23.70
N GLU A 68 27.24 -5.52 -23.24
CA GLU A 68 26.60 -4.22 -23.37
C GLU A 68 26.44 -3.97 -24.87
N SER A 69 25.19 -4.09 -25.34
CA SER A 69 24.89 -3.86 -26.74
C SER A 69 25.35 -2.44 -27.08
N THR A 70 26.04 -2.27 -28.20
CA THR A 70 26.66 -0.97 -28.54
C THR A 70 25.60 0.13 -28.73
N ALA A 71 24.32 -0.25 -28.88
CA ALA A 71 23.16 0.63 -28.81
C ALA A 71 22.96 1.24 -27.41
N GLY A 72 23.12 0.48 -26.31
CA GLY A 72 22.93 0.97 -24.95
C GLY A 72 23.92 2.07 -24.55
N GLN A 73 25.22 1.86 -24.82
CA GLN A 73 26.23 2.90 -24.60
C GLN A 73 26.02 4.11 -25.52
N LYS A 74 25.60 3.91 -26.78
CA LYS A 74 25.27 5.00 -27.70
C LYS A 74 24.04 5.81 -27.26
N ALA A 75 23.05 5.19 -26.62
CA ALA A 75 21.90 5.88 -26.04
C ALA A 75 22.32 6.73 -24.82
N ALA A 76 23.22 6.22 -23.97
CA ALA A 76 23.77 6.97 -22.83
C ALA A 76 24.68 8.15 -23.23
N LEU A 77 25.27 8.10 -24.44
CA LEU A 77 26.13 9.14 -25.01
C LEU A 77 25.44 9.98 -26.10
N PHE A 78 24.10 10.00 -26.13
CA PHE A 78 23.34 10.75 -27.14
C PHE A 78 23.17 12.22 -26.73
N ASP A 79 23.95 13.12 -27.33
CA ASP A 79 23.84 14.58 -27.15
C ASP A 79 22.51 15.12 -27.75
N ILE A 80 21.45 15.13 -26.93
CA ILE A 80 20.11 15.59 -27.32
C ILE A 80 20.16 16.97 -27.99
N LYS A 81 20.90 17.93 -27.42
CA LYS A 81 21.02 19.30 -27.96
C LYS A 81 21.59 19.35 -29.38
N LYS A 82 22.58 18.50 -29.69
CA LYS A 82 23.16 18.42 -31.04
C LYS A 82 22.19 17.78 -32.03
N ALA A 83 21.38 16.83 -31.58
CA ALA A 83 20.29 16.28 -32.38
C ALA A 83 19.19 17.32 -32.66
N GLU A 84 18.81 18.11 -31.65
CA GLU A 84 17.85 19.23 -31.78
C GLU A 84 18.36 20.30 -32.75
N GLU A 85 19.62 20.73 -32.64
CA GLU A 85 20.27 21.65 -33.59
C GLU A 85 20.31 21.06 -35.02
N ALA A 86 20.63 19.78 -35.16
CA ALA A 86 20.63 19.07 -36.44
C ALA A 86 19.23 18.81 -37.02
N ILE A 87 18.16 18.92 -36.21
CA ILE A 87 16.77 18.93 -36.67
C ILE A 87 16.36 20.34 -37.06
N ARG A 88 16.65 21.34 -36.22
CA ARG A 88 16.37 22.77 -36.46
C ARG A 88 16.98 23.28 -37.76
N ASN A 89 18.16 22.80 -38.13
CA ASN A 89 18.85 23.20 -39.37
C ASN A 89 18.38 22.45 -40.62
N LYS A 90 17.42 21.51 -40.53
CA LYS A 90 16.82 20.86 -41.70
C LYS A 90 15.64 21.68 -42.21
N THR A 91 15.85 22.41 -43.31
CA THR A 91 14.76 23.07 -44.04
C THR A 91 13.73 22.03 -44.46
N LEU A 92 12.47 22.21 -44.04
CA LEU A 92 11.37 21.36 -44.47
C LEU A 92 11.15 21.52 -45.97
N GLN A 93 11.23 20.42 -46.73
CA GLN A 93 10.88 20.44 -48.15
C GLN A 93 9.36 20.38 -48.29
N PRO A 94 8.73 21.25 -49.10
CA PRO A 94 7.31 21.15 -49.39
C PRO A 94 7.06 19.91 -50.26
N ILE A 95 6.36 18.92 -49.71
CA ILE A 95 5.90 17.73 -50.44
C ILE A 95 4.38 17.90 -50.66
N PRO A 96 3.94 18.58 -51.73
CA PRO A 96 2.52 18.94 -51.90
C PRO A 96 1.61 17.72 -52.06
N GLU A 97 2.14 16.61 -52.61
CA GLU A 97 1.39 15.36 -52.84
C GLU A 97 1.02 14.60 -51.55
N LEU A 98 1.68 14.92 -50.42
CA LEU A 98 1.44 14.29 -49.12
C LEU A 98 0.48 15.09 -48.23
N VAL A 99 0.06 16.29 -48.67
CA VAL A 99 -0.90 17.14 -47.96
C VAL A 99 -2.29 16.91 -48.56
N SER A 100 -3.16 16.24 -47.81
CA SER A 100 -4.57 16.09 -48.23
C SER A 100 -5.25 17.45 -48.33
N SER A 101 -5.58 17.86 -49.55
CA SER A 101 -6.22 19.15 -49.87
C SER A 101 -7.64 19.30 -49.30
N SER A 102 -8.22 18.23 -48.75
CA SER A 102 -9.58 18.17 -48.19
C SER A 102 -9.63 18.21 -46.65
N SER A 103 -8.51 18.47 -45.96
CA SER A 103 -8.46 18.46 -44.49
C SER A 103 -8.33 19.85 -43.86
N SER A 104 -8.96 20.04 -42.70
CA SER A 104 -8.85 21.21 -41.79
C SER A 104 -9.42 22.56 -42.25
N VAL A 105 -10.46 22.59 -43.09
CA VAL A 105 -11.41 23.72 -43.10
C VAL A 105 -12.71 23.28 -42.44
N ARG A 106 -13.02 23.82 -41.26
CA ARG A 106 -14.36 23.70 -40.66
C ARG A 106 -15.31 24.56 -41.50
N ALA A 107 -16.27 23.93 -42.19
CA ALA A 107 -17.22 24.64 -43.03
C ALA A 107 -18.17 25.50 -42.16
N ILE A 108 -17.89 26.80 -42.11
CA ILE A 108 -18.69 27.81 -41.38
C ILE A 108 -19.91 28.30 -42.21
N ALA A 109 -20.05 27.80 -43.45
CA ALA A 109 -21.21 28.02 -44.31
C ALA A 109 -21.91 26.68 -44.59
N GLY A 110 -22.79 26.26 -43.67
CA GLY A 110 -23.47 24.95 -43.75
C GLY A 110 -24.57 24.68 -42.72
N GLU A 111 -25.00 25.65 -41.90
CA GLU A 111 -26.06 25.47 -40.88
C GLU A 111 -27.49 25.64 -41.45
N ALA A 112 -27.69 25.21 -42.70
CA ALA A 112 -28.99 25.07 -43.32
C ALA A 112 -28.98 23.82 -44.21
N GLN A 113 -29.84 22.84 -43.90
CA GLN A 113 -29.95 21.56 -44.60
C GLN A 113 -28.68 20.68 -44.54
N ALA A 114 -28.13 20.49 -43.34
CA ALA A 114 -27.86 19.11 -42.93
C ALA A 114 -29.21 18.47 -42.57
N GLU A 115 -29.51 17.27 -43.08
CA GLU A 115 -30.57 16.47 -42.47
C GLU A 115 -30.12 16.05 -41.06
N GLU A 116 -31.07 15.99 -40.12
CA GLU A 116 -30.82 15.44 -38.79
C GLU A 116 -30.66 13.92 -38.88
N HIS A 117 -29.48 13.51 -39.36
CA HIS A 117 -29.00 12.17 -39.11
C HIS A 117 -28.61 12.14 -37.63
N GLU A 118 -29.62 11.86 -36.79
CA GLU A 118 -29.45 11.35 -35.44
C GLU A 118 -28.61 10.09 -35.53
N GLN A 119 -27.28 10.28 -35.54
CA GLN A 119 -26.39 9.27 -35.03
C GLN A 119 -26.74 9.15 -33.56
N ASP A 120 -27.55 8.13 -33.25
CA ASP A 120 -27.44 7.40 -31.99
C ASP A 120 -25.97 6.99 -31.85
N VAL A 121 -25.18 7.92 -31.29
CA VAL A 121 -23.85 7.64 -30.76
C VAL A 121 -24.11 6.71 -29.60
N ASP A 122 -24.16 5.41 -29.90
CA ASP A 122 -24.57 4.36 -28.96
C ASP A 122 -23.75 4.53 -27.67
N MET A 123 -24.40 5.13 -26.67
CA MET A 123 -23.75 5.50 -25.42
C MET A 123 -23.25 4.24 -24.70
N MET A 124 -23.85 3.08 -24.96
CA MET A 124 -23.40 1.80 -24.44
C MET A 124 -22.18 1.26 -25.20
N ALA A 125 -22.08 1.48 -26.52
CA ALA A 125 -20.87 1.21 -27.28
C ALA A 125 -19.72 2.16 -26.91
N GLY A 126 -20.01 3.45 -26.69
CA GLY A 126 -19.08 4.43 -26.12
C GLY A 126 -18.53 3.95 -24.78
N ILE A 127 -19.40 3.74 -23.79
CA ILE A 127 -19.05 3.22 -22.46
C ILE A 127 -18.33 1.86 -22.54
N ARG A 128 -18.67 0.98 -23.49
CA ARG A 128 -17.93 -0.28 -23.69
C ARG A 128 -16.52 -0.03 -24.23
N SER A 129 -16.36 0.87 -25.21
CA SER A 129 -15.05 1.20 -25.78
C SER A 129 -14.16 1.93 -24.77
N ASP A 130 -14.73 2.78 -23.91
CA ASP A 130 -14.04 3.36 -22.76
C ASP A 130 -13.66 2.27 -21.75
N PHE A 131 -14.57 1.36 -21.40
CA PHE A 131 -14.29 0.25 -20.49
C PHE A 131 -13.21 -0.69 -21.03
N GLU A 132 -13.19 -0.98 -22.33
CA GLU A 132 -12.16 -1.78 -22.99
C GLU A 132 -10.82 -1.04 -23.07
N THR A 133 -10.83 0.26 -23.38
CA THR A 133 -9.63 1.12 -23.34
C THR A 133 -9.05 1.23 -21.93
N ILE A 134 -9.90 1.39 -20.91
CA ILE A 134 -9.53 1.35 -19.48
C ILE A 134 -8.96 -0.04 -19.14
N LYS A 135 -9.63 -1.13 -19.52
CA LYS A 135 -9.21 -2.51 -19.24
C LYS A 135 -7.87 -2.90 -19.85
N ASP A 136 -7.56 -2.43 -21.06
CA ASP A 136 -6.27 -2.69 -21.70
C ASP A 136 -5.19 -1.66 -21.31
N THR A 137 -5.55 -0.42 -20.94
CA THR A 137 -4.62 0.54 -20.29
C THR A 137 -4.21 0.06 -18.89
N PHE A 138 -5.15 -0.47 -18.12
CA PHE A 138 -4.93 -1.14 -16.84
C PHE A 138 -4.84 -2.67 -17.02
N SER A 139 -4.20 -3.15 -18.11
CA SER A 139 -4.07 -4.58 -18.41
C SER A 139 -3.33 -5.33 -17.29
N LEU A 140 -4.11 -5.95 -16.41
CA LEU A 140 -3.64 -6.83 -15.32
C LEU A 140 -2.91 -8.09 -15.82
N ARG A 141 -2.82 -8.30 -17.14
CA ARG A 141 -2.08 -9.41 -17.76
C ARG A 141 -0.58 -9.35 -17.47
N ASP A 142 -0.02 -8.15 -17.27
CA ASP A 142 1.41 -7.93 -17.02
C ASP A 142 1.79 -8.07 -15.54
N VAL A 143 0.81 -8.22 -14.65
CA VAL A 143 1.01 -8.42 -13.21
C VAL A 143 1.19 -9.91 -12.91
N PRO A 144 2.23 -10.33 -12.15
CA PRO A 144 2.36 -11.71 -11.68
C PRO A 144 1.10 -12.17 -10.93
N ARG A 145 0.51 -13.30 -11.35
CA ARG A 145 -0.80 -13.76 -10.84
C ARG A 145 -0.77 -14.03 -9.34
N GLU A 146 0.37 -14.49 -8.85
CA GLU A 146 0.64 -14.77 -7.44
C GLU A 146 0.54 -13.48 -6.61
N ALA A 147 1.14 -12.40 -7.10
CA ALA A 147 1.05 -11.07 -6.47
C ALA A 147 -0.38 -10.51 -6.56
N LEU A 148 -1.06 -10.70 -7.70
CA LEU A 148 -2.45 -10.26 -7.87
C LEU A 148 -3.42 -10.97 -6.91
N TYR A 149 -3.34 -12.29 -6.76
CA TYR A 149 -4.20 -13.05 -5.85
C TYR A 149 -3.92 -12.72 -4.38
N VAL A 150 -2.65 -12.65 -3.97
CA VAL A 150 -2.30 -12.27 -2.58
C VAL A 150 -2.71 -10.81 -2.29
N GLY A 151 -2.53 -9.91 -3.27
CA GLY A 151 -2.98 -8.52 -3.18
C GLY A 151 -4.49 -8.39 -3.01
N LEU A 152 -5.28 -9.08 -3.85
CA LEU A 152 -6.74 -9.08 -3.77
C LEU A 152 -7.25 -9.72 -2.47
N ALA A 153 -6.62 -10.82 -2.01
CA ALA A 153 -6.93 -11.43 -0.71
C ALA A 153 -6.73 -10.44 0.45
N GLY A 154 -5.70 -9.59 0.37
CA GLY A 154 -5.45 -8.49 1.30
C GLY A 154 -6.45 -7.33 1.26
N VAL A 155 -7.44 -7.35 0.36
CA VAL A 155 -8.54 -6.37 0.35
C VAL A 155 -9.87 -6.96 0.85
N ILE A 156 -9.98 -8.29 0.96
CA ILE A 156 -11.21 -8.96 1.41
C ILE A 156 -11.72 -8.43 2.76
N PRO A 157 -10.90 -8.21 3.81
CA PRO A 157 -11.39 -7.67 5.08
C PRO A 157 -11.87 -6.22 4.98
N TYR A 158 -11.32 -5.42 4.07
CA TYR A 158 -11.81 -4.06 3.79
C TYR A 158 -13.18 -4.09 3.12
N LEU A 159 -13.35 -4.96 2.13
CA LEU A 159 -14.59 -5.12 1.40
C LEU A 159 -15.68 -5.67 2.35
N ALA A 160 -15.37 -6.70 3.14
CA ALA A 160 -16.26 -7.28 4.14
C ALA A 160 -16.67 -6.26 5.22
N THR A 161 -15.73 -5.53 5.82
CA THR A 161 -16.07 -4.50 6.83
C THR A 161 -16.96 -3.41 6.25
N SER A 162 -16.67 -2.93 5.02
CA SER A 162 -17.48 -1.90 4.38
C SER A 162 -18.90 -2.34 4.02
N LEU A 163 -19.10 -3.56 3.50
CA LEU A 163 -20.43 -4.12 3.25
C LEU A 163 -21.21 -4.30 4.56
N THR A 164 -20.56 -4.79 5.61
CA THR A 164 -21.19 -4.89 6.95
C THR A 164 -21.55 -3.50 7.50
N THR A 165 -20.71 -2.47 7.34
CA THR A 165 -21.05 -1.09 7.76
C THR A 165 -22.29 -0.57 7.04
N VAL A 166 -22.38 -0.73 5.71
CA VAL A 166 -23.53 -0.27 4.90
C VAL A 166 -24.79 -1.10 5.18
N TYR A 167 -24.64 -2.40 5.48
CA TYR A 167 -25.76 -3.24 5.90
C TYR A 167 -26.31 -2.83 7.27
N LEU A 168 -25.44 -2.56 8.24
CA LEU A 168 -25.84 -2.12 9.58
C LEU A 168 -26.45 -0.70 9.55
N SER A 169 -25.95 0.21 8.70
CA SER A 169 -26.58 1.53 8.51
C SER A 169 -27.97 1.43 7.87
N PHE A 170 -28.16 0.52 6.92
CA PHE A 170 -29.48 0.21 6.36
C PHE A 170 -30.43 -0.37 7.41
N ASP A 171 -29.99 -1.33 8.23
CA ASP A 171 -30.85 -1.97 9.25
C ASP A 171 -31.27 -0.98 10.36
N ILE A 172 -30.36 -0.09 10.78
CA ILE A 172 -30.66 1.03 11.69
C ILE A 172 -31.66 2.01 11.06
N GLN A 173 -31.47 2.39 9.79
CA GLN A 173 -32.39 3.28 9.08
C GLN A 173 -33.78 2.63 8.87
N TYR A 174 -33.84 1.32 8.68
CA TYR A 174 -35.08 0.55 8.60
C TYR A 174 -35.79 0.49 9.96
N ALA A 175 -35.06 0.17 11.04
CA ALA A 175 -35.58 0.19 12.41
C ALA A 175 -36.13 1.57 12.82
N ALA A 176 -35.43 2.66 12.48
CA ALA A 176 -35.88 4.02 12.75
C ALA A 176 -37.16 4.43 12.00
N THR A 177 -37.50 3.74 10.90
CA THR A 177 -38.69 4.04 10.09
C THR A 177 -39.87 3.11 10.37
N HIS A 178 -39.62 1.83 10.67
CA HIS A 178 -40.64 0.80 10.87
C HIS A 178 -40.85 0.39 12.34
N GLY A 179 -39.99 0.81 13.26
CA GLY A 179 -40.04 0.46 14.68
C GLY A 179 -39.41 -0.89 15.03
N THR A 180 -39.19 -1.75 14.04
CA THR A 180 -38.44 -3.01 14.15
C THR A 180 -37.35 -3.06 13.09
N GLY A 181 -36.18 -3.63 13.44
CA GLY A 181 -35.14 -3.92 12.46
C GLY A 181 -35.54 -5.06 11.52
N PHE A 182 -34.89 -5.14 10.38
CA PHE A 182 -35.15 -6.15 9.35
C PHE A 182 -34.51 -7.50 9.71
N PHE A 183 -33.34 -7.50 10.36
CA PHE A 183 -32.70 -8.71 10.87
C PHE A 183 -32.08 -8.57 12.27
N LEU A 184 -31.55 -7.39 12.64
CA LEU A 184 -30.95 -7.13 13.95
C LEU A 184 -31.72 -6.05 14.71
N SER A 185 -31.61 -6.03 16.04
CA SER A 185 -32.08 -4.86 16.80
C SER A 185 -31.13 -3.68 16.57
N GLY A 186 -31.65 -2.45 16.56
CA GLY A 186 -30.82 -1.24 16.36
C GLY A 186 -29.65 -1.15 17.34
N GLN A 187 -29.90 -1.47 18.63
CA GLN A 187 -28.86 -1.52 19.67
C GLN A 187 -27.78 -2.58 19.37
N THR A 188 -28.16 -3.74 18.82
CA THR A 188 -27.20 -4.76 18.39
C THR A 188 -26.38 -4.30 17.18
N ALA A 189 -27.00 -3.59 16.24
CA ALA A 189 -26.31 -3.04 15.07
C ALA A 189 -25.31 -1.94 15.45
N GLU A 190 -25.68 -1.03 16.36
CA GLU A 190 -24.80 0.01 16.93
C GLU A 190 -23.59 -0.60 17.67
N GLN A 191 -23.82 -1.62 18.51
CA GLN A 191 -22.74 -2.35 19.19
C GLN A 191 -21.77 -3.03 18.20
N LEU A 192 -22.30 -3.63 17.12
CA LEU A 192 -21.48 -4.25 16.08
C LEU A 192 -20.66 -3.24 15.28
N LEU A 193 -21.19 -2.05 15.02
CA LEU A 193 -20.46 -0.95 14.35
C LEU A 193 -19.24 -0.50 15.17
N HIS A 194 -19.42 -0.26 16.47
CA HIS A 194 -18.31 0.14 17.35
C HIS A 194 -17.22 -0.94 17.49
N ILE A 195 -17.54 -2.22 17.29
CA ILE A 195 -16.55 -3.31 17.20
C ILE A 195 -15.85 -3.29 15.83
N LEU A 196 -16.56 -2.93 14.75
CA LEU A 196 -16.02 -2.88 13.38
C LEU A 196 -15.06 -1.71 13.13
N GLU A 197 -15.32 -0.55 13.73
CA GLU A 197 -14.51 0.67 13.60
C GLU A 197 -12.99 0.45 13.84
N PRO A 198 -12.54 -0.06 15.00
CA PRO A 198 -11.11 -0.29 15.26
C PRO A 198 -10.53 -1.43 14.41
N ILE A 199 -11.36 -2.38 13.95
CA ILE A 199 -10.92 -3.45 13.06
C ILE A 199 -10.58 -2.87 11.67
N GLN A 200 -11.46 -2.05 11.09
CA GLN A 200 -11.22 -1.45 9.78
C GLN A 200 -10.05 -0.45 9.82
N LEU A 201 -9.97 0.39 10.86
CA LEU A 201 -8.83 1.30 11.08
C LEU A 201 -7.51 0.54 11.28
N GLY A 202 -7.50 -0.45 12.18
CA GLY A 202 -6.32 -1.26 12.50
C GLY A 202 -5.77 -1.98 11.28
N TYR A 203 -6.66 -2.57 10.49
CA TYR A 203 -6.29 -3.22 9.23
C TYR A 203 -5.71 -2.21 8.22
N GLY A 204 -6.33 -1.03 8.07
CA GLY A 204 -5.81 0.06 7.24
C GLY A 204 -4.39 0.48 7.59
N ALA A 205 -4.14 0.80 8.85
CA ALA A 205 -2.81 1.19 9.32
C ALA A 205 -1.76 0.09 9.11
N SER A 206 -2.16 -1.19 9.26
CA SER A 206 -1.28 -2.33 8.98
C SER A 206 -0.88 -2.39 7.49
N ILE A 207 -1.83 -2.21 6.57
CA ILE A 207 -1.55 -2.25 5.13
C ILE A 207 -0.68 -1.05 4.72
N ILE A 208 -0.99 0.16 5.18
CA ILE A 208 -0.16 1.36 4.92
C ILE A 208 1.31 1.11 5.35
N SER A 209 1.50 0.49 6.51
CA SER A 209 2.84 0.12 7.02
C SER A 209 3.55 -0.92 6.14
N PHE A 210 2.85 -1.95 5.67
CA PHE A 210 3.42 -2.95 4.76
C PHE A 210 3.77 -2.39 3.38
N LEU A 211 2.96 -1.49 2.81
CA LEU A 211 3.27 -0.78 1.56
C LEU A 211 4.55 0.05 1.68
N GLY A 212 4.77 0.65 2.85
CA GLY A 212 6.04 1.30 3.18
C GLY A 212 7.23 0.34 3.14
N ALA A 213 7.09 -0.85 3.72
CA ALA A 213 8.15 -1.87 3.75
C ALA A 213 8.54 -2.41 2.36
N ILE A 214 7.61 -2.44 1.37
CA ILE A 214 7.93 -2.83 -0.01
C ILE A 214 9.08 -1.96 -0.59
N HIS A 215 9.12 -0.68 -0.24
CA HIS A 215 10.16 0.23 -0.73
C HIS A 215 11.56 -0.12 -0.21
N TRP A 216 11.65 -0.67 1.01
CA TRP A 216 12.89 -1.17 1.59
C TRP A 216 13.32 -2.49 0.95
N GLY A 217 12.37 -3.43 0.77
CA GLY A 217 12.64 -4.72 0.11
C GLY A 217 13.16 -4.56 -1.32
N LEU A 218 12.56 -3.66 -2.11
CA LEU A 218 13.03 -3.35 -3.46
C LEU A 218 14.41 -2.65 -3.48
N GLU A 219 14.75 -1.89 -2.43
CA GLU A 219 16.08 -1.26 -2.30
C GLU A 219 17.16 -2.28 -1.94
N TRP A 220 16.86 -3.23 -1.03
CA TRP A 220 17.76 -4.35 -0.71
C TRP A 220 17.97 -5.27 -1.90
N ALA A 221 16.94 -5.46 -2.74
CA ALA A 221 17.05 -6.15 -4.02
C ALA A 221 17.80 -5.34 -5.11
N GLY A 222 18.16 -4.07 -4.85
CA GLY A 222 18.83 -3.19 -5.80
C GLY A 222 17.97 -2.81 -7.02
N PHE A 223 16.65 -2.97 -6.97
CA PHE A 223 15.77 -2.74 -8.12
C PHE A 223 15.74 -1.25 -8.48
N GLY A 224 15.98 -0.95 -9.76
CA GLY A 224 16.19 0.42 -10.25
C GLY A 224 17.56 1.03 -9.90
N GLY A 225 18.44 0.27 -9.24
CA GLY A 225 19.72 0.72 -8.68
C GLY A 225 19.54 1.53 -7.39
N TYR A 226 20.49 1.42 -6.47
CA TYR A 226 20.41 2.03 -5.13
C TYR A 226 20.13 3.54 -5.17
N LYS A 227 19.21 3.98 -4.32
CA LYS A 227 18.83 5.38 -4.07
C LYS A 227 19.17 5.83 -2.65
N GLY A 228 19.28 4.90 -1.70
CA GLY A 228 19.54 5.20 -0.29
C GLY A 228 18.37 5.89 0.40
N TYR A 229 18.70 6.82 1.31
CA TYR A 229 17.74 7.45 2.23
C TYR A 229 16.42 7.96 1.62
N PRO A 230 16.38 8.61 0.43
CA PRO A 230 15.12 9.11 -0.17
C PRO A 230 14.08 8.03 -0.49
N ARG A 231 14.47 6.76 -0.51
CA ARG A 231 13.57 5.62 -0.72
C ARG A 231 13.20 4.93 0.59
N TYR A 232 14.15 4.82 1.53
CA TYR A 232 13.83 4.37 2.89
C TYR A 232 12.83 5.30 3.58
N SER A 233 12.95 6.63 3.36
CA SER A 233 12.03 7.63 3.90
C SER A 233 10.59 7.47 3.43
N MET A 234 10.35 6.97 2.20
CA MET A 234 8.98 6.67 1.73
C MET A 234 8.30 5.64 2.63
N GLY A 235 9.04 4.60 3.03
CA GLY A 235 8.54 3.59 3.97
C GLY A 235 8.37 4.10 5.40
N ILE A 236 9.28 4.96 5.88
CA ILE A 236 9.17 5.58 7.21
C ILE A 236 7.95 6.50 7.27
N VAL A 237 7.73 7.35 6.26
CA VAL A 237 6.60 8.28 6.20
C VAL A 237 5.27 7.55 6.14
N ALA A 238 5.17 6.44 5.38
CA ALA A 238 3.96 5.62 5.35
C ALA A 238 3.55 5.14 6.75
N THR A 239 4.46 4.48 7.48
CA THR A 239 4.19 3.99 8.84
C THR A 239 3.97 5.13 9.85
N ALA A 240 4.70 6.25 9.72
CA ALA A 240 4.55 7.42 10.58
C ALA A 240 3.21 8.16 10.37
N VAL A 241 2.62 8.09 9.17
CA VAL A 241 1.25 8.57 8.89
C VAL A 241 0.20 7.55 9.33
N ALA A 242 0.48 6.25 9.21
CA ALA A 242 -0.44 5.19 9.60
C ALA A 242 -0.80 5.22 11.11
N TRP A 243 0.21 5.30 12.00
CA TRP A 243 0.00 5.20 13.45
C TRP A 243 -0.98 6.27 14.00
N PRO A 244 -0.84 7.58 13.71
CA PRO A 244 -1.79 8.60 14.17
C PRO A 244 -3.25 8.33 13.80
N THR A 245 -3.53 7.67 12.67
CA THR A 245 -4.93 7.38 12.25
C THR A 245 -5.67 6.45 13.21
N LEU A 246 -4.96 5.68 14.04
CA LEU A 246 -5.53 4.83 15.08
C LEU A 246 -5.91 5.58 16.37
N LEU A 247 -5.53 6.86 16.47
CA LEU A 247 -5.82 7.74 17.62
C LEU A 247 -6.89 8.79 17.30
N LEU A 248 -7.48 8.73 16.09
CA LEU A 248 -8.54 9.62 15.63
C LEU A 248 -9.90 8.94 15.75
N SER A 249 -10.98 9.73 15.86
CA SER A 249 -12.35 9.24 15.66
C SER A 249 -12.47 8.53 14.30
N ALA A 250 -13.29 7.48 14.22
CA ALA A 250 -13.33 6.60 13.07
C ALA A 250 -13.62 7.30 11.73
N GLU A 251 -14.36 8.40 11.72
CA GLU A 251 -14.60 9.20 10.52
C GLU A 251 -13.31 9.84 10.01
N VAL A 252 -12.67 10.64 10.87
CA VAL A 252 -11.42 11.35 10.57
C VAL A 252 -10.26 10.38 10.33
N GLY A 253 -10.22 9.26 11.05
CA GLY A 253 -9.27 8.17 10.86
C GLY A 253 -9.41 7.53 9.48
N LEU A 254 -10.63 7.17 9.04
CA LEU A 254 -10.83 6.62 7.69
C LEU A 254 -10.53 7.65 6.59
N ILE A 255 -10.87 8.94 6.78
CA ILE A 255 -10.51 10.02 5.83
C ILE A 255 -8.98 10.14 5.71
N ALA A 256 -8.26 10.17 6.84
CA ALA A 256 -6.81 10.24 6.86
C ALA A 256 -6.16 9.00 6.22
N GLN A 257 -6.71 7.81 6.43
CA GLN A 257 -6.26 6.58 5.77
C GLN A 257 -6.53 6.59 4.26
N PHE A 258 -7.70 7.07 3.81
CA PHE A 258 -7.99 7.25 2.38
C PHE A 258 -6.96 8.15 1.71
N LEU A 259 -6.73 9.34 2.26
CA LEU A 259 -5.72 10.29 1.77
C LEU A 259 -4.30 9.69 1.80
N ALA A 260 -3.96 8.93 2.84
CA ALA A 260 -2.68 8.22 2.91
C ALA A 260 -2.55 7.16 1.80
N PHE A 261 -3.58 6.33 1.56
CA PHE A 261 -3.57 5.35 0.47
C PHE A 261 -3.43 6.02 -0.90
N THR A 262 -4.12 7.13 -1.15
CA THR A 262 -4.02 7.91 -2.39
C THR A 262 -2.63 8.51 -2.57
N PHE A 263 -2.05 9.10 -1.52
CA PHE A 263 -0.71 9.68 -1.57
C PHE A 263 0.38 8.61 -1.75
N LEU A 264 0.24 7.45 -1.08
CA LEU A 264 1.09 6.29 -1.30
C LEU A 264 0.97 5.82 -2.76
N TYR A 265 -0.24 5.63 -3.31
CA TYR A 265 -0.40 5.27 -4.72
C TYR A 265 0.29 6.27 -5.67
N TYR A 266 0.14 7.58 -5.44
CA TYR A 266 0.82 8.59 -6.24
C TYR A 266 2.36 8.47 -6.15
N ASN A 267 2.90 8.23 -4.96
CA ASN A 267 4.33 7.96 -4.77
C ASN A 267 4.78 6.67 -5.48
N ASP A 268 3.99 5.60 -5.36
CA ASP A 268 4.26 4.27 -5.92
C ASP A 268 4.25 4.30 -7.45
N ALA A 269 3.26 4.95 -8.05
CA ALA A 269 3.17 5.20 -9.49
C ALA A 269 4.34 6.09 -9.97
N ARG A 270 4.71 7.12 -9.20
CA ARG A 270 5.87 7.97 -9.51
C ARG A 270 7.21 7.22 -9.35
N ALA A 271 7.29 6.23 -8.47
CA ALA A 271 8.44 5.34 -8.34
C ALA A 271 8.53 4.36 -9.53
N ALA A 272 7.41 3.78 -9.98
CA ALA A 272 7.36 2.95 -11.18
C ALA A 272 7.73 3.75 -12.44
N ALA A 273 7.16 4.94 -12.64
CA ALA A 273 7.49 5.84 -13.77
C ALA A 273 8.95 6.33 -13.78
N ARG A 274 9.63 6.32 -12.62
CA ARG A 274 11.08 6.60 -12.50
C ARG A 274 11.97 5.35 -12.68
N GLY A 275 11.39 4.17 -12.93
CA GLY A 275 12.11 2.90 -12.98
C GLY A 275 12.65 2.42 -11.63
N TRP A 276 12.15 2.97 -10.51
CA TRP A 276 12.54 2.53 -9.16
C TRP A 276 11.75 1.28 -8.73
N ALA A 277 10.53 1.11 -9.24
CA ALA A 277 9.69 -0.08 -9.07
C ALA A 277 9.37 -0.70 -10.45
N PRO A 278 8.91 -1.97 -10.51
CA PRO A 278 8.46 -2.59 -11.77
C PRO A 278 7.35 -1.77 -12.46
N SER A 279 7.30 -1.79 -13.79
CA SER A 279 6.29 -1.06 -14.57
C SER A 279 4.86 -1.42 -14.17
N TRP A 280 4.58 -2.72 -14.03
CA TRP A 280 3.28 -3.25 -13.61
C TRP A 280 2.87 -2.85 -12.18
N TYR A 281 3.81 -2.39 -11.34
CA TYR A 281 3.53 -2.07 -9.93
C TYR A 281 2.53 -0.90 -9.81
N GLY A 282 2.60 0.09 -10.70
CA GLY A 282 1.64 1.20 -10.72
C GLY A 282 0.21 0.74 -11.00
N THR A 283 0.01 -0.09 -12.03
CA THR A 283 -1.28 -0.68 -12.43
C THR A 283 -1.87 -1.58 -11.34
N TYR A 284 -1.05 -2.49 -10.80
CA TYR A 284 -1.40 -3.34 -9.66
C TYR A 284 -1.84 -2.51 -8.44
N ARG A 285 -1.06 -1.48 -8.10
CA ARG A 285 -1.32 -0.62 -6.95
C ARG A 285 -2.59 0.22 -7.11
N PHE A 286 -2.85 0.73 -8.32
CA PHE A 286 -4.08 1.46 -8.65
C PHE A 286 -5.32 0.61 -8.33
N VAL A 287 -5.41 -0.61 -8.86
CA VAL A 287 -6.58 -1.48 -8.66
C VAL A 287 -6.80 -1.78 -7.17
N LEU A 288 -5.75 -2.09 -6.40
CA LEU A 288 -5.89 -2.34 -4.96
C LEU A 288 -6.29 -1.08 -4.18
N THR A 289 -5.73 0.10 -4.50
CA THR A 289 -6.16 1.36 -3.86
C THR A 289 -7.56 1.81 -4.27
N PHE A 290 -8.01 1.46 -5.47
CA PHE A 290 -9.38 1.73 -5.90
C PHE A 290 -10.39 0.89 -5.09
N ILE A 291 -10.16 -0.41 -4.92
CA ILE A 291 -11.06 -1.27 -4.14
C ILE A 291 -11.04 -0.90 -2.65
N VAL A 292 -9.86 -0.66 -2.06
CA VAL A 292 -9.74 -0.17 -0.67
C VAL A 292 -10.40 1.21 -0.52
N GLY A 293 -10.14 2.13 -1.45
CA GLY A 293 -10.70 3.48 -1.42
C GLY A 293 -12.23 3.49 -1.53
N ALA A 294 -12.79 2.70 -2.44
CA ALA A 294 -14.24 2.51 -2.57
C ALA A 294 -14.85 1.89 -1.30
N SER A 295 -14.17 0.91 -0.68
CA SER A 295 -14.60 0.32 0.60
C SER A 295 -14.58 1.35 1.73
N ILE A 296 -13.56 2.22 1.80
CA ILE A 296 -13.50 3.30 2.79
C ILE A 296 -14.62 4.33 2.56
N VAL A 297 -14.88 4.72 1.31
CA VAL A 297 -15.95 5.65 0.96
C VAL A 297 -17.33 5.06 1.28
N ALA A 298 -17.56 3.77 1.02
CA ALA A 298 -18.78 3.06 1.42
C ALA A 298 -18.96 3.05 2.95
N SER A 299 -17.91 2.72 3.70
CA SER A 299 -17.91 2.83 5.17
C SER A 299 -18.13 4.25 5.68
N LEU A 300 -17.70 5.29 4.95
CA LEU A 300 -18.00 6.68 5.27
C LEU A 300 -19.50 6.99 5.09
N ILE A 301 -20.06 6.64 3.93
CA ILE A 301 -21.46 6.94 3.59
C ILE A 301 -22.41 6.25 4.57
N GLY A 302 -22.19 4.97 4.88
CA GLY A 302 -23.01 4.24 5.85
C GLY A 302 -22.98 4.86 7.25
N ARG A 303 -21.80 5.29 7.74
CA ARG A 303 -21.71 5.97 9.04
C ARG A 303 -22.28 7.38 9.03
N GLY A 304 -22.14 8.14 7.93
CA GLY A 304 -22.78 9.45 7.77
C GLY A 304 -24.30 9.38 7.91
N GLN A 305 -24.94 8.36 7.33
CA GLN A 305 -26.38 8.11 7.48
C GLN A 305 -26.79 7.87 8.95
N ILE A 306 -25.97 7.14 9.71
CA ILE A 306 -26.23 6.88 11.15
C ILE A 306 -25.97 8.14 11.99
N ALA A 307 -24.89 8.88 11.69
CA ALA A 307 -24.57 10.13 12.36
C ALA A 307 -25.67 11.18 12.15
N ASP A 308 -26.24 11.28 10.94
CA ASP A 308 -27.40 12.15 10.65
C ASP A 308 -28.65 11.70 11.44
N LEU A 309 -28.90 10.40 11.61
CA LEU A 309 -30.02 9.90 12.42
C LEU A 309 -29.86 10.25 13.91
N VAL A 310 -28.66 10.08 14.48
CA VAL A 310 -28.38 10.36 15.90
C VAL A 310 -28.28 11.87 16.19
N THR A 311 -27.75 12.66 15.24
CA THR A 311 -27.55 14.11 15.40
C THR A 311 -28.83 14.92 15.09
N ARG A 312 -29.82 14.30 14.44
CA ARG A 312 -31.12 14.93 14.19
C ARG A 312 -31.82 15.22 15.53
N PRO A 313 -32.18 16.49 15.83
CA PRO A 313 -32.82 16.83 17.09
C PRO A 313 -34.18 16.12 17.21
N PRO A 314 -34.51 15.52 18.38
CA PRO A 314 -35.66 14.62 18.52
C PRO A 314 -36.97 15.36 18.22
N GLY A 315 -37.70 14.82 17.24
CA GLY A 315 -38.89 15.44 16.67
C GLY A 315 -40.07 15.44 17.65
N PRO A 316 -41.14 16.21 17.36
CA PRO A 316 -42.34 16.20 18.18
C PRO A 316 -42.92 14.79 18.38
N ALA A 317 -42.88 13.95 17.33
CA ALA A 317 -43.32 12.56 17.39
C ALA A 317 -42.45 11.70 18.33
N ASP A 318 -41.14 11.89 18.35
CA ASP A 318 -40.21 11.12 19.19
C ASP A 318 -40.33 11.52 20.66
N ARG A 319 -40.61 12.79 20.94
CA ARG A 319 -40.99 13.25 22.29
C ARG A 319 -42.31 12.63 22.75
N MET A 320 -43.32 12.52 21.87
CA MET A 320 -44.57 11.82 22.20
C MET A 320 -44.36 10.31 22.42
N ARG A 321 -43.46 9.67 21.68
CA ARG A 321 -43.06 8.27 21.90
C ARG A 321 -42.38 8.09 23.25
N ALA A 322 -41.38 8.92 23.57
CA ALA A 322 -40.66 8.88 24.84
C ALA A 322 -41.59 9.13 26.04
N LEU A 323 -42.50 10.11 25.96
CA LEU A 323 -43.51 10.36 26.99
C LEU A 323 -44.47 9.17 27.16
N ARG A 324 -44.88 8.52 26.06
CA ARG A 324 -45.72 7.31 26.13
C ARG A 324 -44.97 6.12 26.73
N GLN A 325 -43.68 5.97 26.46
CA GLN A 325 -42.87 4.92 27.09
C GLN A 325 -42.68 5.18 28.59
N GLN A 326 -42.43 6.44 28.99
CA GLN A 326 -42.39 6.83 30.40
C GLN A 326 -43.72 6.52 31.11
N GLN A 327 -44.86 6.84 30.48
CA GLN A 327 -46.19 6.49 31.01
C GLN A 327 -46.39 4.97 31.14
N LEU A 328 -45.92 4.18 30.17
CA LEU A 328 -46.05 2.72 30.19
C LEU A 328 -45.14 2.07 31.26
N GLU A 329 -43.96 2.63 31.48
CA GLU A 329 -43.01 2.20 32.52
C GLU A 329 -43.46 2.64 33.92
N GLU A 330 -44.12 3.80 34.03
CA GLU A 330 -44.71 4.34 35.27
C GLU A 330 -46.03 3.65 35.68
N LEU A 331 -46.79 3.09 34.73
CA LEU A 331 -47.92 2.19 35.01
C LEU A 331 -47.46 0.83 35.58
N GLY A 332 -46.24 0.40 35.26
CA GLY A 332 -45.74 -0.94 35.55
C GLY A 332 -46.39 -2.04 34.69
N PRO A 333 -45.98 -3.31 34.87
CA PRO A 333 -46.70 -4.43 34.26
C PRO A 333 -48.09 -4.52 34.89
N GLU A 334 -49.13 -4.56 34.05
CA GLU A 334 -50.49 -4.84 34.54
C GLU A 334 -50.49 -6.19 35.28
N PRO A 335 -51.13 -6.30 36.46
CA PRO A 335 -51.30 -7.58 37.10
C PRO A 335 -52.12 -8.48 36.17
N GLU A 336 -51.57 -9.65 35.82
CA GLU A 336 -52.29 -10.64 35.02
C GLU A 336 -53.66 -10.88 35.67
N ALA A 337 -54.73 -10.65 34.91
CA ALA A 337 -56.08 -10.72 35.45
C ALA A 337 -56.34 -12.15 35.91
N SER A 338 -56.42 -12.35 37.22
CA SER A 338 -56.79 -13.62 37.83
C SER A 338 -58.13 -14.06 37.24
N GLU A 339 -58.15 -15.23 36.61
CA GLU A 339 -59.39 -15.85 36.15
C GLU A 339 -60.37 -15.88 37.33
N PRO A 340 -61.62 -15.42 37.15
CA PRO A 340 -62.58 -15.41 38.25
C PRO A 340 -62.87 -16.86 38.65
N GLU A 341 -62.71 -17.16 39.94
CA GLU A 341 -63.12 -18.43 40.52
C GLU A 341 -64.64 -18.59 40.31
N GLU A 342 -65.07 -19.69 39.71
CA GLU A 342 -66.50 -20.00 39.58
C GLU A 342 -67.06 -20.34 40.97
N GLU A 343 -67.80 -19.41 41.57
CA GLU A 343 -68.58 -19.66 42.78
C GLU A 343 -69.77 -20.57 42.42
N ASP A 344 -69.61 -21.89 42.63
CA ASP A 344 -70.72 -22.84 42.61
C ASP A 344 -71.73 -22.49 43.73
N GLU A 345 -72.89 -21.94 43.37
CA GLU A 345 -73.98 -21.64 44.33
C GLU A 345 -74.75 -22.92 44.72
N ASP A 346 -74.70 -23.29 46.02
CA ASP A 346 -75.53 -24.36 46.61
C ASP A 346 -77.01 -23.92 46.77
N GLU A 347 -77.95 -24.43 45.94
CA GLU A 347 -79.40 -24.47 46.29
C GLU A 347 -80.10 -25.79 45.86
N GLU A 348 -80.92 -26.32 46.79
CA GLU A 348 -81.84 -27.49 46.79
C GLU A 348 -81.29 -28.94 46.66
#